data_AF-A0A0B4CUC3-F1
#
_entry.id   AF-A0A0B4CUC3-F1
#
_cell.length_a   1.000
_cell.length_b   1.000
_cell.length_c   1.000
_cell.angle_alpha   90.00
_cell.angle_beta   90.00
_cell.angle_gamma   90.00
#
_symmetry.space_group_name_H-M   'P 1'
#
loop_
_entity.id
_entity.type
_entity.pdbx_description
1 polymer ?
#
loop_
_entity_poly.entity_id
_entity_poly.type
_entity_poly.pdbx_seq_one_letter_code
_entity_poly.pdbx_strand_id
1 'polypeptide(L)'
;MTLPGLAPRAEYGGIVGVWAAGAVIAIVIGAVAPGEWRAAWMPVGMAACLILAFVVQLVQGHSQGFLRRVALSTLGAFVVMGLIGLGLGLSSMFA
;
A
#
# COMPACT_ATOMS: atom_id res chain seq x y z
N MET A 1 11.37 18.33 33.55
CA MET A 1 11.05 16.92 33.82
C MET A 1 11.07 16.20 32.48
N THR A 2 12.14 15.49 32.15
CA THR A 2 12.18 14.59 31.00
C THR A 2 11.42 13.33 31.39
N LEU A 3 10.55 12.82 30.52
CA LEU A 3 9.94 11.50 30.68
C LEU A 3 10.87 10.49 29.97
N PRO A 4 11.79 9.81 30.66
CA PRO A 4 12.45 8.63 30.11
C PRO A 4 11.44 7.49 30.07
N GLY A 5 10.78 7.33 28.92
CA GLY A 5 9.72 6.35 28.72
C GLY A 5 9.85 5.62 27.39
N LEU A 6 10.61 4.52 27.44
CA LEU A 6 10.50 3.29 26.64
C LEU A 6 10.71 3.40 25.12
N ALA A 7 11.66 2.61 24.62
CA ALA A 7 12.08 2.49 23.23
C ALA A 7 10.92 2.71 22.23
N PRO A 8 11.10 3.54 21.18
CA PRO A 8 10.12 3.66 20.10
C PRO A 8 9.86 2.28 19.50
N ARG A 9 8.79 1.61 19.94
CA ARG A 9 8.23 0.46 19.24
C ARG A 9 8.00 0.91 17.81
N ALA A 10 8.77 0.36 16.88
CA ALA A 10 8.90 0.87 15.52
C ALA A 10 7.53 1.25 14.93
N GLU A 11 7.23 2.56 14.84
CA GLU A 11 5.98 3.11 14.27
C GLU A 11 5.86 2.84 12.76
N TYR A 12 6.82 2.13 12.18
CA TYR A 12 6.84 1.72 10.77
C TYR A 12 5.89 0.56 10.45
N GLY A 13 5.36 -0.15 11.46
CA GLY A 13 4.49 -1.31 11.24
C GLY A 13 3.24 -0.98 10.40
N GLY A 14 2.62 0.18 10.62
CA GLY A 14 1.46 0.61 9.83
C GLY A 14 1.81 0.91 8.37
N ILE A 15 3.00 1.44 8.09
CA ILE A 15 3.46 1.77 6.73
C ILE A 15 3.67 0.48 5.94
N VAL A 16 4.40 -0.49 6.51
CA VAL A 16 4.67 -1.78 5.87
C VAL A 16 3.38 -2.59 5.70
N GLY A 17 2.44 -2.48 6.63
CA GLY A 17 1.12 -3.10 6.51
C GLY A 17 0.34 -2.65 5.27
N VAL A 18 0.40 -1.35 4.93
CA VAL A 18 -0.25 -0.80 3.72
C VAL A 18 0.41 -1.35 2.45
N TRP A 19 1.73 -1.57 2.47
CA TRP A 19 2.45 -2.14 1.33
C TRP A 19 2.06 -3.60 1.11
N ALA A 20 1.97 -4.38 2.19
CA ALA A 20 1.50 -5.76 2.13
C ALA A 20 0.06 -5.82 1.61
N ALA A 21 -0.82 -4.92 2.05
CA ALA A 21 -2.18 -4.82 1.53
C ALA A 21 -2.19 -4.50 0.02
N GLY A 22 -1.36 -3.57 -0.43
CA GLY A 22 -1.19 -3.26 -1.86
C GLY A 22 -0.74 -4.47 -2.67
N ALA A 23 0.21 -5.26 -2.15
CA ALA A 23 0.63 -6.51 -2.79
C ALA A 23 -0.54 -7.50 -2.94
N VAL A 24 -1.31 -7.70 -1.87
CA VAL A 24 -2.48 -8.58 -1.87
C VAL A 24 -3.51 -8.10 -2.89
N ILE A 25 -3.80 -6.80 -2.93
CA ILE A 25 -4.76 -6.23 -3.89
C ILE A 25 -4.30 -6.46 -5.33
N ALA A 26 -3.03 -6.21 -5.64
CA ALA A 26 -2.50 -6.45 -6.99
C ALA A 26 -2.56 -7.93 -7.39
N ILE A 27 -2.25 -8.84 -6.46
CA ILE A 27 -2.35 -10.29 -6.69
C ILE A 27 -3.80 -10.71 -6.94
N VAL A 28 -4.75 -10.17 -6.17
CA VAL A 28 -6.19 -10.45 -6.34
C VAL A 28 -6.69 -9.94 -7.69
N ILE A 29 -6.31 -8.72 -8.08
CA ILE A 29 -6.64 -8.17 -9.41
C ILE A 29 -6.04 -9.07 -10.50
N GLY A 30 -4.80 -9.51 -10.33
CA GLY A 30 -4.19 -10.53 -11.17
C GLY A 30 -5.08 -11.77 -11.26
N ALA A 31 -5.34 -12.46 -10.17
CA ALA A 31 -6.03 -13.75 -10.18
C ALA A 31 -7.49 -13.68 -10.69
N VAL A 32 -8.22 -12.60 -10.38
CA VAL A 32 -9.68 -12.55 -10.57
C VAL A 32 -10.10 -11.73 -11.79
N ALA A 33 -9.38 -10.67 -12.14
CA ALA A 33 -9.83 -9.79 -13.22
C ALA A 33 -9.53 -10.39 -14.61
N PRO A 34 -10.51 -10.39 -15.54
CA PRO A 34 -10.29 -10.70 -16.95
C PRO A 34 -9.19 -9.80 -17.55
N GLY A 35 -8.39 -10.33 -18.49
CA GLY A 35 -7.22 -9.63 -19.03
C GLY A 35 -7.53 -8.23 -19.59
N GLU A 36 -8.68 -8.09 -20.24
CA GLU A 36 -9.21 -6.82 -20.76
C GLU A 36 -9.52 -5.77 -19.66
N TRP A 37 -9.91 -6.20 -18.46
CA TRP A 37 -10.29 -5.31 -17.37
C TRP A 37 -9.18 -5.11 -16.33
N ARG A 38 -8.14 -5.94 -16.31
CA ARG A 38 -7.02 -5.81 -15.34
C ARG A 38 -6.43 -4.41 -15.31
N ALA A 39 -6.24 -3.78 -16.47
CA ALA A 39 -5.71 -2.41 -16.56
C ALA A 39 -6.62 -1.38 -15.87
N ALA A 40 -7.94 -1.53 -15.98
CA ALA A 40 -8.91 -0.64 -15.34
C ALA A 40 -8.99 -0.83 -13.82
N TRP A 41 -8.78 -2.06 -13.33
CA TRP A 41 -8.83 -2.36 -11.89
C TRP A 41 -7.58 -1.91 -11.12
N MET A 42 -6.43 -1.74 -11.79
CA MET A 42 -5.19 -1.31 -11.13
C MET A 42 -5.30 0.08 -10.47
N PRO A 43 -5.80 1.14 -11.15
CA PRO A 43 -6.08 2.43 -10.52
C PRO A 43 -7.08 2.34 -9.36
N VAL A 44 -8.09 1.46 -9.46
CA VAL A 44 -9.07 1.24 -8.39
C VAL A 44 -8.40 0.67 -7.14
N GLY A 45 -7.51 -0.30 -7.30
CA GLY A 45 -6.72 -0.84 -6.19
C GLY A 45 -5.75 0.18 -5.60
N MET A 46 -5.17 1.07 -6.42
CA MET A 46 -4.36 2.20 -5.93
C MET A 46 -5.21 3.17 -5.10
N ALA A 47 -6.41 3.54 -5.56
CA ALA A 47 -7.33 4.36 -4.77
C ALA A 47 -7.70 3.70 -3.43
N ALA A 48 -7.93 2.38 -3.43
CA ALA A 48 -8.16 1.62 -2.20
C ALA A 48 -6.96 1.67 -1.24
N CYS A 49 -5.73 1.55 -1.75
CA CYS A 49 -4.50 1.66 -0.94
C CYS A 49 -4.35 3.05 -0.30
N LEU A 50 -4.70 4.13 -1.04
CA LEU A 50 -4.70 5.48 -0.49
C LEU A 50 -5.67 5.57 0.71
N ILE A 51 -6.90 5.10 0.56
CA ILE A 51 -7.90 5.12 1.63
C ILE A 51 -7.41 4.30 2.83
N LEU A 52 -6.86 3.10 2.57
CA LEU A 52 -6.33 2.23 3.60
C LEU A 52 -5.16 2.89 4.36
N ALA A 53 -4.27 3.61 3.67
CA ALA A 53 -3.20 4.38 4.29
C ALA A 53 -3.75 5.44 5.25
N PHE A 54 -4.81 6.15 4.87
CA PHE A 54 -5.49 7.10 5.75
C PHE A 54 -6.08 6.38 6.98
N VAL A 55 -6.83 5.30 6.79
CA VAL A 55 -7.45 4.54 7.89
C VAL A 55 -6.40 4.05 8.88
N VAL A 56 -5.33 3.40 8.39
CA VAL A 56 -4.25 2.85 9.23
C VAL A 56 -3.51 3.94 10.01
N GLN A 57 -3.29 5.11 9.40
CA GLN A 57 -2.63 6.23 10.06
C GLN A 57 -3.55 6.95 11.06
N LEU A 58 -4.85 7.04 10.79
CA LEU A 58 -5.83 7.61 11.71
C LEU A 58 -5.98 6.76 12.98
N VAL A 59 -6.02 5.43 12.84
CA VAL A 59 -6.09 4.50 13.98
C VAL A 59 -4.85 4.61 14.89
N GLN A 60 -3.68 4.95 14.33
CA GLN A 60 -2.46 5.17 15.10
C GLN A 60 -2.50 6.44 15.97
N GLY A 61 -3.36 7.42 15.68
CA GLY A 61 -3.67 8.53 16.59
C GLY A 61 -2.60 9.61 16.80
N HIS A 62 -1.52 9.63 16.00
CA HIS A 62 -0.42 10.61 16.15
C HIS A 62 -0.46 11.68 15.05
N SER A 63 -0.73 12.94 15.42
CA SER A 63 -0.80 14.07 14.47
C SER A 63 0.56 14.49 13.91
N GLN A 64 1.65 14.26 14.65
CA GLN A 64 3.00 14.61 14.22
C GLN A 64 3.44 13.71 13.05
N GLY A 65 3.78 14.32 11.90
CA GLY A 65 4.27 13.59 10.73
C GLY A 65 3.22 12.77 9.97
N PHE A 66 1.93 12.95 10.26
CA PHE A 66 0.82 12.20 9.63
C PHE A 66 0.89 12.21 8.10
N LEU A 67 0.96 13.39 7.49
CA LEU A 67 1.01 13.52 6.03
C LEU A 67 2.23 12.80 5.44
N ARG A 68 3.40 12.90 6.10
CA ARG A 68 4.62 12.23 5.64
C ARG A 68 4.49 10.71 5.68
N ARG A 69 3.90 10.16 6.74
CA ARG A 69 3.70 8.70 6.85
C ARG A 69 2.60 8.19 5.91
N VAL A 70 1.51 8.95 5.73
CA VAL A 70 0.49 8.65 4.70
C VAL A 70 1.12 8.64 3.32
N ALA A 71 1.85 9.70 2.95
CA ALA A 71 2.52 9.79 1.66
C ALA A 71 3.49 8.61 1.43
N LEU A 72 4.31 8.26 2.43
CA LEU A 72 5.24 7.13 2.34
C LEU A 72 4.53 5.77 2.22
N SER A 73 3.41 5.59 2.93
CA SER A 73 2.59 4.38 2.86
C SER A 73 1.95 4.22 1.49
N THR A 74 1.32 5.27 0.99
CA THR A 74 0.63 5.28 -0.31
C THR A 74 1.63 5.12 -1.46
N LEU A 75 2.72 5.90 -1.46
CA LEU A 75 3.74 5.80 -2.51
C LEU A 75 4.37 4.40 -2.55
N GLY A 76 4.72 3.83 -1.39
CA GLY A 76 5.26 2.49 -1.35
C GLY A 76 4.26 1.43 -1.82
N ALA A 77 2.98 1.53 -1.46
CA ALA A 77 1.95 0.64 -1.99
C ALA A 77 1.77 0.78 -3.50
N PHE A 78 1.83 2.00 -4.04
CA PHE A 78 1.73 2.23 -5.50
C PHE A 78 2.93 1.64 -6.23
N VAL A 79 4.13 1.76 -5.66
CA VAL A 79 5.34 1.13 -6.21
C VAL A 79 5.19 -0.40 -6.20
N VAL A 80 4.78 -0.99 -5.07
CA VAL A 80 4.57 -2.45 -4.96
C VAL A 80 3.53 -2.94 -5.96
N MET A 81 2.38 -2.29 -6.02
CA MET A 81 1.34 -2.61 -7.00
C MET A 81 1.84 -2.44 -8.43
N GLY A 82 2.57 -1.36 -8.73
CA GLY A 82 3.15 -1.10 -10.03
C GLY A 82 4.13 -2.19 -10.46
N LEU A 83 5.01 -2.64 -9.56
CA LEU A 83 5.96 -3.73 -9.84
C LEU A 83 5.25 -5.05 -10.12
N ILE A 84 4.23 -5.39 -9.33
CA ILE A 84 3.42 -6.61 -9.56
C ILE A 84 2.65 -6.50 -10.88
N GLY A 85 2.05 -5.34 -11.14
CA GLY A 85 1.33 -5.06 -12.38
C GLY A 85 2.22 -5.16 -13.62
N LEU A 86 3.44 -4.61 -13.56
CA LEU A 86 4.45 -4.77 -14.61
C LEU A 86 4.81 -6.24 -14.82
N GLY A 87 5.02 -7.00 -13.75
CA GLY A 87 5.29 -8.44 -13.83
C GLY A 87 4.16 -9.21 -14.50
N LEU A 88 2.90 -8.92 -14.12
CA LEU A 88 1.72 -9.52 -14.75
C LEU A 88 1.62 -9.14 -16.24
N GLY A 89 1.85 -7.87 -16.57
CA GLY A 89 1.86 -7.40 -17.96
C GLY A 89 2.95 -8.09 -18.79
N LEU A 90 4.19 -8.16 -18.30
CA LEU A 90 5.26 -8.89 -18.99
C LEU A 90 4.92 -10.38 -19.14
N SER A 91 4.38 -11.02 -18.10
CA SER A 91 4.03 -12.44 -18.16
C SER A 91 2.99 -12.74 -19.26
N SER A 92 2.06 -11.82 -19.51
CA SER A 92 1.08 -11.97 -20.59
C SER A 92 1.66 -11.87 -22.00
N MET A 93 2.90 -11.42 -22.18
CA MET A 93 3.56 -11.41 -23.49
C MET A 93 4.18 -12.76 -23.84
N PHE A 94 4.37 -13.64 -22.85
CA PHE A 94 5.02 -14.95 -23.02
C PHE A 94 4.06 -16.13 -22.82
N ALA A 95 2.78 -15.86 -22.53
CA ALA A 95 1.72 -16.85 -22.34
C ALA A 95 0.81 -16.89 -23.57
#